data_AF-A0A2K3QQX8-F1
#
_entry.id   AF-A0A2K3QQX8-F1
#
_cell.length_a   1.000
_cell.length_b   1.000
_cell.length_c   1.000
_cell.angle_alpha   90.00
_cell.angle_beta   90.00
_cell.angle_gamma   90.00
#
_symmetry.space_group_name_H-M   'P 1'
#
loop_
_entity.id
_entity.type
_entity.pdbx_description
1 polymer ?
#
loop_
_entity_poly.entity_id
_entity_poly.type
_entity_poly.pdbx_seq_one_letter_code
_entity_poly.pdbx_strand_id
1 'polypeptide(L)'
;MTSSRHRQLPRPPFGTISTMASEQPQGSDADPWDNKTKQKFETKSKSEFYDPCQEAAQRSYKCLYRNGGDKSMCGEYFQAYRDCKQAWTERRKKENGGKFW
;
A
#
# COMPACT_ATOMS: atom_id res chain seq x y z
N MET A 1 -30.46 -23.02 -52.18
CA MET A 1 -30.42 -24.14 -51.21
C MET A 1 -28.96 -24.57 -51.16
N THR A 2 -28.17 -24.39 -50.11
CA THR A 2 -28.33 -24.93 -48.76
C THR A 2 -27.59 -24.08 -47.73
N SER A 3 -28.32 -23.75 -46.67
CA SER A 3 -27.89 -23.11 -45.43
C SER A 3 -26.91 -24.01 -44.65
N SER A 4 -25.74 -23.51 -44.28
CA SER A 4 -24.81 -24.21 -43.38
C SER A 4 -24.80 -23.51 -42.02
N ARG A 5 -25.60 -24.07 -41.11
CA ARG A 5 -25.84 -23.62 -39.74
C ARG A 5 -24.55 -23.71 -38.90
N HIS A 6 -24.07 -22.60 -38.39
CA HIS A 6 -23.17 -22.59 -37.23
C HIS A 6 -23.94 -23.10 -35.99
N ARG A 7 -23.42 -24.15 -35.33
CA ARG A 7 -23.95 -24.64 -34.05
C ARG A 7 -23.50 -23.71 -32.93
N GLN A 8 -24.44 -22.92 -32.40
CA GLN A 8 -24.26 -22.19 -31.14
C GLN A 8 -24.32 -23.18 -29.97
N LEU A 9 -23.32 -23.21 -29.10
CA LEU A 9 -23.40 -23.91 -27.82
C LEU A 9 -24.27 -23.11 -26.83
N PRO A 10 -25.08 -23.76 -25.97
CA PRO A 10 -25.88 -23.06 -24.97
C PRO A 10 -24.97 -22.41 -23.92
N ARG A 11 -25.26 -21.13 -23.60
CA ARG A 11 -24.61 -20.40 -22.52
C ARG A 11 -25.05 -21.00 -21.16
N PRO A 12 -24.15 -21.20 -20.19
CA PRO A 12 -24.56 -21.64 -18.87
C PRO A 12 -25.45 -20.60 -18.19
N PRO A 13 -26.41 -21.02 -17.34
CA PRO A 13 -27.24 -20.10 -16.58
C PRO A 13 -26.38 -19.29 -15.62
N PHE A 14 -26.75 -18.02 -15.45
CA PHE A 14 -26.13 -17.07 -14.54
C PHE A 14 -25.97 -17.69 -13.14
N GLY A 15 -24.75 -18.15 -12.85
CA GLY A 15 -24.37 -18.57 -11.52
C GLY A 15 -24.39 -17.35 -10.61
N THR A 16 -25.32 -17.33 -9.67
CA THR A 16 -25.26 -16.50 -8.47
C THR A 16 -24.00 -16.91 -7.69
N ILE A 17 -22.88 -16.23 -7.94
CA ILE A 17 -21.70 -16.38 -7.10
C ILE A 17 -21.98 -15.64 -5.79
N SER A 18 -21.91 -16.42 -4.72
CA SER A 18 -21.91 -16.00 -3.33
C SER A 18 -20.93 -14.85 -3.07
N THR A 19 -21.36 -13.96 -2.16
CA THR A 19 -20.63 -13.50 -0.98
C THR A 19 -19.13 -13.19 -1.09
N MET A 20 -18.78 -12.03 -0.54
CA MET A 20 -17.49 -11.58 0.03
C MET A 20 -16.29 -11.41 -0.91
N ALA A 21 -16.11 -10.16 -1.36
CA ALA A 21 -14.80 -9.54 -1.41
C ALA A 21 -14.93 -8.11 -0.86
N SER A 22 -14.90 -7.99 0.47
CA SER A 22 -14.18 -6.86 1.04
C SER A 22 -12.77 -6.96 0.46
N GLU A 23 -12.48 -6.18 -0.57
CA GLU A 23 -11.12 -5.79 -0.91
C GLU A 23 -10.61 -4.95 0.26
N GLN A 24 -10.24 -5.66 1.34
CA GLN A 24 -9.11 -5.27 2.16
C GLN A 24 -7.95 -5.17 1.17
N PRO A 25 -7.37 -3.99 0.93
CA PRO A 25 -6.12 -3.94 0.20
C PRO A 25 -5.13 -4.74 1.07
N GLN A 26 -4.78 -5.93 0.59
CA GLN A 26 -3.67 -6.73 1.09
C GLN A 26 -2.38 -5.92 0.88
N GLY A 27 -2.17 -4.96 1.77
CA GLY A 27 -0.92 -4.26 1.92
C GLY A 27 -0.03 -5.18 2.72
N SER A 28 0.83 -5.93 2.03
CA SER A 28 1.93 -6.66 2.65
C SER A 28 2.52 -5.82 3.77
N ASP A 29 2.36 -6.31 5.00
CA ASP A 29 2.85 -5.75 6.25
C ASP A 29 4.38 -5.88 6.28
N ALA A 30 5.09 -5.16 5.42
CA ALA A 30 6.48 -4.86 5.70
C ALA A 30 6.47 -3.91 6.89
N ASP A 31 6.70 -4.44 8.08
CA ASP A 31 6.78 -3.66 9.30
C ASP A 31 7.79 -2.52 9.05
N PRO A 32 7.39 -1.25 9.13
CA PRO A 32 8.26 -0.12 8.83
C PRO A 32 9.45 -0.01 9.80
N TRP A 33 9.50 -0.86 10.83
CA TRP A 33 10.55 -0.95 11.83
C TRP A 33 11.35 -2.27 11.77
N ASP A 34 11.40 -2.92 10.61
CA ASP A 34 12.27 -4.08 10.41
C ASP A 34 13.75 -3.74 10.74
N ASN A 35 14.51 -4.69 11.32
CA ASN A 35 15.89 -4.46 11.75
C ASN A 35 16.78 -3.95 10.59
N LYS A 36 16.48 -4.44 9.39
CA LYS A 36 17.07 -4.03 8.11
C LYS A 36 16.82 -2.55 7.78
N THR A 37 15.63 -2.04 8.08
CA THR A 37 15.23 -0.64 7.85
C THR A 37 15.99 0.30 8.79
N LYS A 38 16.14 -0.11 10.06
CA LYS A 38 16.96 0.61 11.05
C LYS A 38 18.43 0.63 10.66
N GLN A 39 19.01 -0.51 10.27
CA GLN A 39 20.41 -0.58 9.86
C GLN A 39 20.69 0.27 8.61
N LYS A 40 19.80 0.24 7.61
CA LYS A 40 19.93 1.08 6.41
C LYS A 40 19.87 2.57 6.72
N PHE A 41 19.07 2.98 7.70
CA PHE A 41 19.01 4.36 8.15
C PHE A 41 20.30 4.77 8.89
N GLU A 42 20.80 3.95 9.81
CA GLU A 42 22.02 4.25 10.58
C GLU A 42 23.30 4.18 9.74
N THR A 43 23.35 3.32 8.72
CA THR A 43 24.49 3.18 7.78
C THR A 43 24.48 4.22 6.66
N LYS A 44 23.41 4.99 6.53
CA LYS A 44 23.24 6.02 5.51
C LYS A 44 24.28 7.14 5.69
N SER A 45 24.74 7.70 4.57
CA SER A 45 25.49 8.95 4.62
C SER A 45 24.61 10.09 5.15
N LYS A 46 25.16 10.99 5.97
CA LYS A 46 24.41 12.10 6.57
C LYS A 46 23.72 13.01 5.54
N SER A 47 24.18 13.02 4.29
CA SER A 47 23.63 13.79 3.18
C SER A 47 22.43 13.14 2.48
N GLU A 48 22.13 11.88 2.75
CA GLU A 48 21.24 11.09 1.90
C GLU A 48 19.91 10.79 2.64
N PHE A 49 18.79 11.16 2.03
CA PHE A 49 17.47 10.99 2.63
C PHE A 49 17.01 9.52 2.58
N TYR A 50 16.46 9.02 3.68
CA TYR A 50 15.84 7.70 3.76
C TYR A 50 14.50 7.81 4.49
N ASP A 51 13.42 7.45 3.79
CA ASP A 51 12.07 7.41 4.36
C ASP A 51 11.64 5.93 4.53
N PRO A 52 11.53 5.43 5.77
CA PRO A 52 11.08 4.06 6.05
C PRO A 52 9.61 3.83 5.67
N CYS A 53 8.85 4.91 5.44
CA CYS A 53 7.45 4.88 5.05
C CYS A 53 7.27 4.94 3.52
N GLN A 54 8.33 4.70 2.74
CA GLN A 54 8.31 4.69 1.27
C GLN A 54 7.20 3.82 0.69
N GLU A 55 6.91 2.66 1.27
CA GLU A 55 5.84 1.80 0.75
C GLU A 55 4.45 2.42 0.91
N ALA A 56 4.16 3.05 2.06
CA ALA A 56 2.92 3.76 2.28
C ALA A 56 2.78 4.98 1.35
N ALA A 57 3.89 5.68 1.09
CA ALA A 57 3.93 6.76 0.11
C ALA A 57 3.64 6.24 -1.30
N GLN A 58 4.28 5.15 -1.72
CA GLN A 58 4.03 4.52 -3.03
C GLN A 58 2.58 4.08 -3.21
N ARG A 59 1.94 3.55 -2.16
CA ARG A 59 0.50 3.21 -2.20
C ARG A 59 -0.36 4.45 -2.43
N SER A 60 -0.05 5.56 -1.74
CA SER A 60 -0.72 6.84 -1.93
C SER A 60 -0.55 7.38 -3.35
N TYR A 61 0.66 7.31 -3.92
CA TYR A 61 0.92 7.71 -5.29
C TYR A 61 0.17 6.83 -6.30
N LYS A 62 0.14 5.51 -6.11
CA LYS A 62 -0.64 4.59 -6.96
C LYS A 62 -2.12 4.94 -6.96
N CYS A 63 -2.69 5.32 -5.81
CA CYS A 63 -4.07 5.79 -5.75
C CYS A 63 -4.27 7.07 -6.58
N LEU A 64 -3.38 8.06 -6.45
CA LEU A 64 -3.44 9.29 -7.24
C LEU A 64 -3.35 9.01 -8.75
N TYR A 65 -2.44 8.16 -9.19
CA TYR A 65 -2.29 7.81 -10.61
C TYR A 65 -3.55 7.17 -11.19
N ARG A 66 -4.30 6.40 -10.39
CA ARG A 66 -5.53 5.73 -10.82
C ARG A 66 -6.77 6.64 -10.82
N ASN A 67 -6.75 7.69 -9.99
CA ASN A 67 -7.89 8.59 -9.80
C ASN A 67 -7.62 10.01 -10.36
N GLY A 68 -6.68 10.16 -11.28
CA GLY A 68 -6.39 11.47 -11.91
C GLY A 68 -5.87 12.54 -10.95
N GLY A 69 -5.27 12.13 -9.82
CA GLY A 69 -4.78 13.04 -8.80
C GLY A 69 -5.81 13.46 -7.75
N ASP A 70 -7.01 12.87 -7.74
CA ASP A 70 -8.01 13.17 -6.71
C ASP A 70 -7.58 12.65 -5.34
N LYS A 71 -7.33 13.58 -4.42
CA LYS A 71 -6.91 13.29 -3.05
C LYS A 71 -8.05 12.80 -2.16
N SER A 72 -9.29 13.16 -2.47
CA SER A 72 -10.46 12.80 -1.65
C SER A 72 -10.67 11.29 -1.62
N MET A 73 -10.37 10.61 -2.73
CA MET A 73 -10.47 9.15 -2.89
C MET A 73 -9.32 8.39 -2.23
N CYS A 74 -8.24 9.07 -1.84
CA CYS A 74 -7.00 8.45 -1.37
C CYS A 74 -6.70 8.72 0.11
N GLY A 75 -7.68 9.20 0.89
CA GLY A 75 -7.53 9.60 2.30
C GLY A 75 -6.84 8.55 3.16
N GLU A 76 -7.29 7.30 3.09
CA GLU A 76 -6.75 6.18 3.87
C GLU A 76 -5.25 5.92 3.59
N TYR A 77 -4.82 6.05 2.34
CA TYR A 77 -3.41 5.87 1.98
C TYR A 77 -2.53 6.98 2.55
N PHE A 78 -3.01 8.22 2.52
CA PHE A 78 -2.30 9.34 3.12
C PHE A 78 -2.27 9.22 4.65
N GLN A 79 -3.34 8.72 5.25
CA GLN A 79 -3.39 8.49 6.69
C GLN A 79 -2.35 7.45 7.11
N ALA A 80 -2.28 6.31 6.42
CA ALA A 80 -1.24 5.30 6.66
C ALA A 80 0.19 5.86 6.55
N TYR A 81 0.44 6.78 5.61
CA TYR A 81 1.75 7.43 5.49
C TYR A 81 2.07 8.37 6.68
N ARG A 82 1.07 9.13 7.17
CA ARG A 82 1.24 9.98 8.36
C ARG A 82 1.48 9.15 9.60
N ASP A 83 0.68 8.10 9.79
CA ASP A 83 0.76 7.21 10.95
C ASP A 83 2.12 6.53 11.01
N CYS A 84 2.62 6.05 9.87
CA CYS A 84 3.96 5.48 9.78
C CYS A 84 5.05 6.48 10.19
N LYS A 85 5.01 7.72 9.68
CA LYS A 85 6.01 8.74 10.04
C LYS A 85 5.90 9.17 11.50
N GLN A 86 4.69 9.23 12.04
CA GLN A 86 4.45 9.54 13.44
C GLN A 86 5.04 8.44 14.32
N ALA A 87 4.68 7.18 14.08
CA ALA A 87 5.22 6.04 14.81
C ALA A 87 6.76 5.97 14.73
N TRP A 88 7.33 6.22 13.55
CA TRP A 88 8.78 6.28 13.36
C TRP A 88 9.44 7.37 14.22
N THR A 89 8.90 8.58 14.18
CA THR A 89 9.44 9.74 14.91
C THR A 89 9.29 9.57 16.43
N GLU A 90 8.13 9.10 16.88
CA GLU A 90 7.87 8.83 18.30
C GLU A 90 8.80 7.74 18.85
N ARG A 91 8.99 6.66 18.09
CA ARG A 91 9.89 5.56 18.49
C ARG A 91 11.33 6.03 18.55
N ARG A 92 11.79 6.82 17.58
CA ARG A 92 13.12 7.46 17.59
C ARG A 92 13.28 8.40 18.78
N LYS A 93 12.29 9.23 19.07
CA LYS A 93 12.32 10.12 20.23
C LYS A 93 12.42 9.33 21.54
N LYS A 94 11.74 8.18 21.64
CA LYS A 94 11.84 7.28 22.80
C LYS A 94 13.22 6.60 22.91
N GLU A 95 13.83 6.20 21.79
CA GLU A 95 15.17 5.58 21.78
C GLU A 95 16.31 6.59 21.99
N ASN A 96 16.25 7.76 21.36
CA ASN A 96 17.28 8.81 21.48
C ASN A 96 17.08 9.71 22.71
N GLY A 97 15.85 9.84 23.23
CA GLY A 97 15.54 10.71 24.37
C GLY A 97 16.20 10.28 25.69
N GLY A 98 16.72 9.05 25.76
CA GLY A 98 17.50 8.55 26.89
C GLY A 98 19.02 8.69 26.74
N LYS A 99 19.53 9.27 25.65
CA LYS A 99 20.97 9.30 25.34
C LYS A 99 21.61 10.69 25.41
N PHE A 100 20.89 11.66 25.97
CA PHE A 100 21.32 13.07 26.07
C PHE A 100 21.58 13.54 27.51
N TRP A 101 21.59 12.63 28.49
CA TRP A 101 22.04 12.88 29.86
C TRP A 101 23.02 11.79 30.28
#